data_AF-A0A3S1EMH6-F1
#
_entry.id   AF-A0A3S1EMH6-F1
#
_cell.length_a   1.000
_cell.length_b   1.000
_cell.length_c   1.000
_cell.angle_alpha   90.00
_cell.angle_beta   90.00
_cell.angle_gamma   90.00
#
_symmetry.space_group_name_H-M   'P 1'
#
loop_
_entity.id
_entity.type
_entity.pdbx_description
1 polymer ?
#
loop_
_entity_poly.entity_id
_entity_poly.type
_entity_poly.pdbx_seq_one_letter_code
_entity_poly.pdbx_strand_id
1 'polypeptide(L)'
;MGIYLPIAEISVNVFVLLAMGAAVGFLSGMFGVGGGFLITPLLIFYNIPPAIAVATGANQVIASSVSGVLSHMKRGTLDFKLGGVLLAGGIVGSTGGIYVFAFLRRLGQLDLFISLLYVVLLGTVGGLMLVESVNALRA
;
A
#
# COMPACT_ATOMS: atom_id res chain seq x y z
N MET A 1 -6.36 10.37 -23.51
CA MET A 1 -7.27 9.24 -23.67
C MET A 1 -7.79 8.88 -22.28
N GLY A 2 -9.02 9.30 -21.93
CA GLY A 2 -9.60 9.04 -20.62
C GLY A 2 -10.29 7.67 -20.63
N ILE A 3 -10.04 6.85 -19.61
CA ILE A 3 -10.82 5.64 -19.34
C ILE A 3 -11.75 5.96 -18.18
N TYR A 4 -13.03 5.70 -18.38
CA TYR A 4 -14.02 5.74 -17.31
C TYR A 4 -13.86 4.50 -16.45
N LEU A 5 -13.66 4.68 -15.14
CA LEU A 5 -13.60 3.59 -14.18
C LEU A 5 -15.01 3.41 -13.58
N PRO A 6 -15.81 2.42 -14.03
CA PRO A 6 -17.20 2.27 -13.60
C PRO A 6 -17.34 1.92 -12.12
N ILE A 7 -16.31 1.36 -11.51
CA ILE A 7 -16.28 1.03 -10.08
C ILE A 7 -16.00 2.26 -9.22
N ALA A 8 -15.25 3.23 -9.76
CA ALA A 8 -14.84 4.45 -9.07
C ALA A 8 -15.63 5.69 -9.49
N GLU A 9 -16.51 5.56 -10.49
CA GLU A 9 -17.35 6.63 -11.07
C GLU A 9 -16.56 7.87 -11.54
N ILE A 10 -15.29 7.68 -11.91
CA ILE A 10 -14.39 8.76 -12.33
C ILE A 10 -13.73 8.45 -13.68
N SER A 11 -13.47 9.52 -14.44
CA SER A 11 -12.68 9.45 -15.68
C SER A 11 -11.21 9.70 -15.36
N VAL A 12 -10.35 8.73 -15.68
CA VAL A 12 -8.92 8.76 -15.36
C VAL A 12 -8.09 8.73 -16.63
N ASN A 13 -6.96 9.44 -16.66
CA ASN A 13 -6.02 9.37 -17.77
C ASN A 13 -5.13 8.13 -17.66
N VAL A 14 -5.16 7.29 -18.70
CA VAL A 14 -4.37 6.04 -18.77
C VAL A 14 -2.88 6.27 -18.62
N PHE A 15 -2.35 7.33 -19.24
CA PHE A 15 -0.92 7.63 -19.18
C PHE A 15 -0.48 7.96 -17.76
N VAL A 16 -1.34 8.62 -16.98
CA VAL A 16 -1.06 8.95 -15.58
C VAL A 16 -1.06 7.70 -14.72
N LEU A 17 -2.07 6.83 -14.87
CA LEU A 17 -2.12 5.52 -14.18
C LEU A 17 -0.88 4.67 -14.48
N LEU A 18 -0.45 4.63 -15.75
CA LEU A 18 0.68 3.82 -16.19
C LEU A 18 2.02 4.38 -15.67
N ALA A 19 2.18 5.71 -15.70
CA ALA A 19 3.35 6.38 -15.13
C ALA A 19 3.42 6.21 -13.61
N MET A 20 2.28 6.38 -12.90
CA MET A 20 2.19 6.15 -11.46
C MET A 20 2.51 4.70 -11.10
N GLY A 21 1.92 3.74 -11.81
CA GLY A 21 2.17 2.31 -11.60
C GLY A 21 3.63 1.93 -11.84
N ALA A 22 4.25 2.46 -12.89
CA ALA A 22 5.67 2.25 -13.19
C ALA A 22 6.58 2.85 -12.12
N ALA A 23 6.34 4.11 -11.72
CA ALA A 23 7.13 4.79 -10.69
C ALA A 23 7.01 4.09 -9.34
N VAL A 24 5.79 3.76 -8.90
CA VAL A 24 5.56 3.05 -7.64
C VAL A 24 6.13 1.64 -7.69
N GLY A 25 5.97 0.92 -8.80
CA GLY A 25 6.54 -0.42 -8.97
C GLY A 25 8.07 -0.41 -8.89
N PHE A 26 8.71 0.57 -9.53
CA PHE A 26 10.16 0.76 -9.48
C PHE A 26 10.65 1.07 -8.06
N LEU A 27 10.07 2.10 -7.41
CA LEU A 27 10.42 2.48 -6.04
C LEU A 27 10.17 1.33 -5.05
N SER A 28 9.02 0.66 -5.17
CA SER A 28 8.70 -0.50 -4.35
C SER A 28 9.69 -1.64 -4.54
N GLY A 29 10.18 -1.86 -5.77
CA GLY A 29 11.18 -2.88 -6.06
C GLY A 29 12.53 -2.55 -5.44
N MET A 30 12.92 -1.28 -5.43
CA MET A 30 14.17 -0.83 -4.81
C MET A 30 14.14 -0.94 -3.29
N PHE A 31 13.05 -0.48 -2.65
CA PHE A 31 12.96 -0.49 -1.19
C PHE A 31 12.57 -1.87 -0.62
N GLY A 32 11.99 -2.76 -1.44
CA GLY A 32 11.53 -4.08 -0.99
C GLY A 32 10.32 -4.05 -0.04
N VAL A 33 9.69 -2.89 0.15
CA VAL A 33 8.63 -2.66 1.17
C VAL A 33 7.24 -3.11 0.68
N GLY A 34 7.09 -3.45 -0.60
CA GLY A 34 5.80 -3.78 -1.20
C GLY A 34 4.92 -2.52 -1.39
N GLY A 35 4.72 -2.11 -2.63
CA GLY A 35 4.30 -0.76 -3.04
C GLY A 35 2.92 -0.29 -2.60
N GLY A 36 2.20 -1.09 -1.81
CA GLY A 36 0.87 -0.76 -1.27
C GLY A 36 0.84 0.54 -0.46
N PHE A 37 1.93 0.87 0.25
CA PHE A 37 1.98 2.10 1.05
C PHE A 37 2.09 3.38 0.21
N LEU A 38 2.57 3.30 -1.04
CA LEU A 38 2.68 4.45 -1.95
C LEU A 38 1.51 4.53 -2.93
N ILE A 39 1.08 3.40 -3.49
CA ILE A 39 0.03 3.42 -4.53
C ILE A 39 -1.30 3.92 -3.96
N THR A 40 -1.69 3.47 -2.77
CA THR A 40 -2.99 3.81 -2.20
C THR A 40 -3.14 5.31 -1.91
N PRO A 41 -2.22 6.01 -1.23
CA PRO A 41 -2.35 7.45 -1.04
C PRO A 41 -2.26 8.21 -2.37
N LEU A 42 -1.45 7.76 -3.33
CA LEU A 42 -1.38 8.38 -4.65
C LEU A 42 -2.71 8.29 -5.42
N LEU A 43 -3.40 7.15 -5.33
CA LEU A 43 -4.74 7.01 -5.92
C LEU A 43 -5.78 7.86 -5.18
N ILE A 44 -5.70 7.97 -3.84
CA ILE A 44 -6.56 8.87 -3.06
C ILE A 44 -6.33 10.33 -3.48
N PHE A 45 -5.08 10.76 -3.66
CA PHE A 45 -4.77 12.11 -4.18
C PHE A 45 -5.29 12.33 -5.61
N TYR A 46 -5.43 11.26 -6.38
CA TYR A 46 -6.06 11.30 -7.70
C TYR A 46 -7.60 11.27 -7.64
N ASN A 47 -8.18 11.49 -6.45
CA ASN A 47 -9.62 11.46 -6.18
C ASN A 47 -10.28 10.08 -6.40
N ILE A 48 -9.51 8.99 -6.32
CA ILE A 48 -10.10 7.65 -6.29
C ILE A 48 -10.63 7.37 -4.87
N PRO A 49 -11.87 6.89 -4.70
CA PRO A 49 -12.42 6.55 -3.39
C PRO A 49 -11.48 5.65 -2.58
N PRO A 50 -11.25 5.95 -1.27
CA PRO A 50 -10.30 5.21 -0.44
C PRO A 50 -10.53 3.70 -0.41
N ALA A 51 -11.79 3.26 -0.39
CA ALA A 51 -12.15 1.84 -0.42
C ALA A 51 -11.60 1.12 -1.67
N ILE A 52 -11.61 1.78 -2.83
CA ILE A 52 -11.13 1.23 -4.10
C ILE A 52 -9.60 1.29 -4.13
N ALA A 53 -9.02 2.42 -3.71
CA ALA A 53 -7.58 2.60 -3.66
C ALA A 53 -6.88 1.56 -2.74
N VAL A 54 -7.48 1.23 -1.60
CA VAL A 54 -6.98 0.17 -0.69
C VAL A 54 -7.09 -1.21 -1.34
N ALA A 55 -8.22 -1.52 -1.99
CA ALA A 55 -8.41 -2.80 -2.67
C ALA A 55 -7.41 -2.99 -3.83
N THR A 56 -7.16 -1.95 -4.62
CA THR A 56 -6.14 -1.96 -5.68
C THR A 56 -4.75 -2.17 -5.11
N GLY A 57 -4.40 -1.49 -4.02
CA GLY A 57 -3.10 -1.66 -3.35
C GLY A 57 -2.88 -3.08 -2.83
N ALA A 58 -3.90 -3.71 -2.24
CA ALA A 58 -3.83 -5.10 -1.77
C ALA A 58 -3.47 -6.08 -2.91
N ASN A 59 -4.10 -5.92 -4.08
CA ASN A 59 -3.78 -6.74 -5.25
C ASN A 59 -2.34 -6.56 -5.72
N GLN A 60 -1.80 -5.33 -5.67
CA GLN A 60 -0.40 -5.08 -5.99
C GLN A 60 0.56 -5.75 -5.00
N VAL A 61 0.23 -5.73 -3.71
CA VAL A 61 1.04 -6.38 -2.66
C VAL A 61 1.10 -7.89 -2.87
N ILE A 62 0.03 -8.52 -3.35
CA ILE A 62 0.05 -9.95 -3.69
C ILE A 62 1.09 -10.21 -4.79
N ALA A 63 1.08 -9.41 -5.86
CA ALA A 63 2.03 -9.57 -6.96
C ALA A 63 3.50 -9.40 -6.51
N SER A 64 3.79 -8.38 -5.70
CA SER A 64 5.15 -8.18 -5.17
C SER A 64 5.57 -9.27 -4.19
N SER A 65 4.65 -9.75 -3.35
CA SER A 65 4.91 -10.83 -2.38
C SER A 65 5.22 -12.14 -3.07
N VAL A 66 4.48 -12.51 -4.12
CA VAL A 66 4.77 -13.71 -4.92
C VAL A 66 6.16 -13.63 -5.56
N SER A 67 6.50 -12.48 -6.13
CA SER A 67 7.84 -12.26 -6.72
C SER A 67 8.95 -12.39 -5.67
N GLY A 68 8.74 -11.81 -4.47
CA GLY A 68 9.65 -11.91 -3.34
C GLY A 68 9.86 -13.34 -2.86
N VAL A 69 8.78 -14.10 -2.68
CA VAL A 69 8.81 -15.52 -2.30
C VAL A 69 9.60 -16.33 -3.33
N LEU A 70 9.32 -16.16 -4.63
CA LEU A 70 10.04 -16.87 -5.70
C LEU A 70 11.55 -16.56 -5.69
N SER A 71 11.92 -15.29 -5.47
CA SER A 71 13.32 -14.87 -5.40
C SER A 71 14.05 -15.46 -4.19
N HIS A 72 13.44 -15.40 -3.00
CA HIS A 72 14.03 -15.96 -1.78
C HIS A 72 14.06 -17.49 -1.76
N MET A 73 13.11 -18.12 -2.45
CA MET A 73 13.02 -19.59 -2.56
C MET A 73 14.18 -20.11 -3.41
N LYS A 74 14.50 -19.43 -4.52
CA LYS A 74 15.69 -19.74 -5.34
C LYS A 74 17.01 -19.57 -4.58
N ARG A 75 17.03 -18.69 -3.58
CA ARG A 75 18.21 -18.41 -2.73
C ARG A 75 18.30 -19.32 -1.50
N GLY A 76 17.29 -20.16 -1.23
CA GLY A 76 17.25 -21.02 -0.04
C GLY A 76 17.16 -20.24 1.29
N THR A 77 16.73 -18.98 1.25
CA THR A 77 16.71 -18.06 2.42
C THR A 77 15.32 -17.94 3.06
N LEU A 78 14.38 -18.78 2.64
CA LEU A 78 12.96 -18.66 3.00
C LEU A 78 12.67 -19.41 4.30
N ASP A 79 12.28 -18.66 5.33
CA ASP A 79 11.82 -19.22 6.60
C ASP A 79 10.29 -19.43 6.58
N PHE A 80 9.90 -20.68 6.36
CA PHE A 80 8.49 -21.08 6.34
C PHE A 80 7.81 -20.98 7.71
N LYS A 81 8.56 -21.10 8.81
CA LYS A 81 8.00 -20.98 10.16
C LYS A 81 7.63 -19.53 10.43
N LEU A 82 8.53 -18.60 10.12
CA LEU A 82 8.25 -17.16 10.20
C LEU A 82 7.09 -16.78 9.28
N GLY A 83 7.08 -17.29 8.04
CA GLY A 83 5.99 -17.07 7.09
C GLY A 83 4.62 -17.52 7.62
N GLY A 84 4.57 -18.68 8.29
CA GLY A 84 3.34 -19.18 8.92
C GLY A 84 2.84 -18.30 10.07
N VAL A 85 3.73 -17.79 10.92
CA VAL A 85 3.38 -16.86 12.00
C VAL A 85 2.84 -15.54 11.45
N LEU A 86 3.50 -15.00 10.42
CA LEU A 86 3.04 -13.78 9.75
C LEU A 86 1.69 -13.96 9.07
N LEU A 87 1.45 -15.12 8.45
CA LEU A 87 0.17 -15.45 7.84
C LEU A 87 -0.95 -15.53 8.90
N ALA A 88 -0.72 -16.21 10.02
CA ALA A 88 -1.70 -16.30 11.10
C ALA A 88 -2.02 -14.91 11.69
N GLY A 89 -0.98 -14.12 11.99
CA GLY A 89 -1.16 -12.74 12.47
C GLY A 89 -1.87 -11.85 11.45
N GLY A 90 -1.56 -12.00 10.16
CA GLY A 90 -2.19 -11.28 9.07
C GLY A 90 -3.68 -11.62 8.90
N ILE A 91 -4.05 -12.90 8.99
CA ILE A 91 -5.45 -13.32 8.94
C ILE A 91 -6.24 -12.73 10.12
N VAL A 92 -5.71 -12.85 11.34
CA VAL A 92 -6.38 -12.31 12.54
C VAL A 92 -6.50 -10.79 12.46
N GLY A 93 -5.42 -10.10 12.10
CA GLY A 93 -5.38 -8.64 11.99
C GLY A 93 -6.28 -8.10 10.89
N SER A 94 -6.25 -8.70 9.69
CA SER A 94 -7.11 -8.29 8.57
C SER A 94 -8.59 -8.55 8.85
N THR A 95 -8.92 -9.67 9.48
CA THR A 95 -10.30 -9.98 9.88
C THR A 95 -10.82 -8.95 10.88
N GLY A 96 -10.04 -8.61 11.91
CA GLY A 96 -10.36 -7.52 12.83
C GLY A 96 -10.51 -6.17 12.11
N GLY A 97 -9.59 -5.87 11.18
CA GLY A 97 -9.62 -4.68 10.34
C GLY A 97 -10.89 -4.56 9.50
N ILE A 98 -11.42 -5.67 8.96
CA ILE A 98 -12.67 -5.69 8.19
C ILE A 98 -13.87 -5.27 9.07
N TYR A 99 -13.94 -5.77 10.32
CA TYR A 99 -15.01 -5.39 11.24
C TYR A 99 -14.95 -3.90 11.61
N VAL A 100 -13.75 -3.40 11.91
CA VAL A 100 -13.51 -1.97 12.19
C VAL A 100 -13.87 -1.14 10.95
N PHE A 101 -13.42 -1.54 9.77
CA PHE A 101 -13.75 -0.87 8.51
C PHE A 101 -15.25 -0.81 8.26
N ALA A 102 -15.97 -1.91 8.46
CA ALA A 102 -17.42 -1.97 8.30
C ALA A 102 -18.15 -1.08 9.32
N PHE A 103 -17.66 -1.02 10.57
CA PHE A 103 -18.20 -0.15 11.61
C PHE A 103 -18.01 1.34 11.25
N LEU A 104 -16.80 1.75 10.86
CA LEU A 104 -16.53 3.13 10.46
C LEU A 104 -17.27 3.53 9.19
N ARG A 105 -17.48 2.59 8.25
CA ARG A 105 -18.29 2.83 7.06
C ARG A 105 -19.73 3.17 7.42
N ARG A 106 -20.33 2.47 8.39
CA ARG A 106 -21.69 2.75 8.87
C ARG A 106 -21.82 4.12 9.53
N LEU A 107 -20.75 4.59 10.19
CA LEU A 107 -20.69 5.91 10.81
C LEU A 107 -20.43 7.05 9.80
N GLY A 108 -20.14 6.74 8.54
CA GLY A 108 -19.77 7.75 7.53
C GLY A 108 -18.40 8.40 7.74
N GLN A 109 -17.58 7.88 8.67
CA GLN A 109 -16.26 8.44 9.03
C GLN A 109 -15.08 7.70 8.38
N LEU A 110 -15.36 6.79 7.46
CA LEU A 110 -14.36 5.93 6.84
C LEU A 110 -13.27 6.72 6.12
N ASP A 111 -13.66 7.68 5.27
CA ASP A 111 -12.72 8.46 4.48
C ASP A 111 -11.83 9.34 5.36
N LEU A 112 -12.40 9.95 6.41
CA LEU A 112 -11.66 10.74 7.39
C LEU A 112 -10.64 9.87 8.13
N PHE A 113 -11.07 8.69 8.61
CA PHE A 113 -10.19 7.79 9.35
C PHE A 113 -9.04 7.28 8.49
N ILE A 114 -9.32 6.84 7.26
CA ILE A 114 -8.27 6.40 6.33
C ILE A 114 -7.31 7.54 6.03
N SER A 115 -7.82 8.75 5.78
CA SER A 115 -6.99 9.93 5.51
C SER A 115 -6.07 10.24 6.70
N LEU A 116 -6.60 10.25 7.93
CA LEU A 116 -5.79 10.48 9.14
C LEU A 116 -4.75 9.37 9.34
N LEU A 117 -5.12 8.11 9.12
CA LEU A 117 -4.17 6.98 9.19
C LEU A 117 -3.02 7.17 8.22
N TYR A 118 -3.30 7.55 6.96
CA TYR A 118 -2.25 7.81 5.97
C TYR A 118 -1.42 9.03 6.31
N VAL A 119 -2.00 10.11 6.84
CA VAL A 119 -1.24 11.28 7.30
C VAL A 119 -0.27 10.90 8.42
N VAL A 120 -0.73 10.14 9.41
CA VAL A 120 0.12 9.68 10.52
C VAL A 120 1.20 8.72 10.00
N LEU A 121 0.84 7.75 9.17
CA LEU A 121 1.77 6.76 8.61
C LEU A 121 2.85 7.44 7.76
N LEU A 122 2.45 8.20 6.74
CA LEU A 122 3.38 8.85 5.82
C LEU A 122 4.18 9.96 6.52
N GLY A 123 3.56 10.70 7.43
CA GLY A 123 4.24 11.68 8.26
C GLY A 123 5.33 11.05 9.12
N THR A 124 5.05 9.90 9.74
CA THR A 124 6.03 9.17 10.55
C THR A 124 7.15 8.60 9.68
N VAL A 125 6.83 7.94 8.57
CA VAL A 125 7.84 7.39 7.65
C VAL A 125 8.71 8.49 7.07
N GLY A 126 8.11 9.58 6.59
CA GLY A 126 8.85 10.73 6.08
C GLY A 126 9.73 11.39 7.14
N GLY A 127 9.22 11.52 8.38
CA GLY A 127 9.99 12.04 9.51
C GLY A 127 11.19 11.17 9.85
N LEU A 128 11.01 9.85 9.94
CA LEU A 128 12.11 8.90 10.19
C LEU A 128 13.16 8.95 9.08
N MET A 129 12.73 8.99 7.81
CA MET A 129 13.64 9.12 6.68
C MET A 129 14.40 10.44 6.66
N LEU A 130 13.77 11.54 7.06
CA LEU A 130 14.43 12.85 7.16
C LEU A 130 15.51 12.84 8.25
N VAL A 131 15.19 12.29 9.43
CA VAL A 131 16.14 12.16 10.54
C VAL A 131 17.35 11.33 10.11
N GLU A 132 17.12 10.19 9.47
CA GLU A 132 18.20 9.32 8.98
C GLU A 132 19.08 10.03 7.94
N SER A 133 18.45 10.75 6.99
CA SER A 133 19.16 11.52 5.97
C SER A 133 20.02 12.64 6.56
N VAL A 134 19.50 13.37 7.57
CA VAL A 134 20.25 14.43 8.27
C VAL A 134 21.41 13.85 9.07
N ASN A 135 21.22 12.70 9.74
CA ASN A 135 22.28 12.04 10.48
C ASN A 135 23.39 11.54 9.55
N ALA A 136 23.03 10.98 8.40
CA ALA A 136 23.99 10.51 7.39
C ALA A 136 24.84 11.66 6.80
N LEU A 137 24.29 12.88 6.70
CA LEU A 137 25.03 14.07 6.26
C LEU A 137 25.96 14.66 7.33
N ARG A 138 25.76 14.31 8.61
CA ARG A 138 26.57 14.77 9.74
C ARG A 138 27.72 13.82 10.10
N ALA A 139 27.68 12.58 9.59
CA ALA A 139 28.75 11.59 9.70
C ALA A 139 29.81 11.79 8.61
#